data_AF-A0A5D6YTD4-F1
#
_entry.id   AF-A0A5D6YTD4-F1
#
_cell.length_a   1.000
_cell.length_b   1.000
_cell.length_c   1.000
_cell.angle_alpha   90.00
_cell.angle_beta   90.00
_cell.angle_gamma   90.00
#
_symmetry.space_group_name_H-M   'P 1'
#
loop_
_entity.id
_entity.type
_entity.pdbx_description
1 polymer ?
#
loop_
_entity_poly.entity_id
_entity_poly.type
_entity_poly.pdbx_seq_one_letter_code
_entity_poly.pdbx_strand_id
1 'polypeptide(L)'
;MDTLTQKLAAGRDMTDGSGQRMQHTYHFSVDGIGHSSRLDRWYISEQHGGWARYVKVMIPGISTDHDGVGLRVASPHMRMHIKRAQKVYPVRSCGQEIASANKIALFAELTSELDGLVVEYGRTHKATIETASWWDEVKTLFRLMYIAAA
;
A
#
# COMPACT_ATOMS: atom_id res chain seq x y z
N MET A 1 -2.16 -34.91 -1.33
CA MET A 1 -1.48 -33.93 -2.19
C MET A 1 -2.47 -32.82 -2.47
N ASP A 2 -2.31 -31.72 -1.75
CA ASP A 2 -3.35 -30.73 -1.48
C ASP A 2 -3.58 -29.72 -2.61
N THR A 3 -4.86 -29.54 -2.89
CA THR A 3 -5.50 -28.54 -3.78
C THR A 3 -5.32 -27.07 -3.36
N LEU A 4 -4.45 -26.77 -2.39
CA LEU A 4 -4.25 -25.42 -1.84
C LEU A 4 -3.24 -24.56 -2.64
N THR A 5 -2.39 -25.17 -3.46
CA THR A 5 -1.36 -24.42 -4.23
C THR A 5 -1.89 -23.85 -5.56
N GLN A 6 -3.10 -24.24 -6.00
CA GLN A 6 -3.56 -23.92 -7.36
C GLN A 6 -4.47 -22.69 -7.48
N LYS A 7 -4.93 -22.07 -6.37
CA LYS A 7 -5.88 -20.95 -6.43
C LYS A 7 -5.32 -19.56 -6.09
N LEU A 8 -4.08 -19.45 -5.63
CA LEU A 8 -3.38 -18.16 -5.52
C LEU A 8 -2.68 -17.75 -6.82
N ALA A 9 -2.70 -18.62 -7.84
CA ALA A 9 -2.21 -18.35 -9.20
C ALA A 9 -3.26 -17.70 -10.11
N ALA A 10 -4.48 -17.42 -9.63
CA ALA A 10 -5.50 -16.71 -10.40
C ALA A 10 -5.30 -15.18 -10.37
N GLY A 11 -4.07 -14.71 -10.41
CA GLY A 11 -3.80 -13.44 -11.06
C GLY A 11 -4.13 -13.68 -12.54
N ARG A 12 -5.19 -13.06 -13.06
CA ARG A 12 -5.46 -13.04 -14.50
C ARG A 12 -4.14 -12.80 -15.20
N ASP A 13 -3.72 -13.74 -16.04
CA ASP A 13 -2.49 -13.68 -16.82
C ASP A 13 -2.59 -12.43 -17.70
N MET A 14 -2.07 -11.30 -17.20
CA MET A 14 -2.10 -10.03 -17.90
C MET A 14 -0.91 -10.06 -18.83
N THR A 15 -1.16 -10.54 -20.04
CA THR A 15 -0.28 -10.30 -21.17
C THR A 15 -0.49 -8.87 -21.63
N ASP A 16 0.58 -8.17 -21.97
CA ASP A 16 0.42 -6.98 -22.79
C ASP A 16 -0.08 -7.36 -24.20
N GLY A 17 -0.32 -6.35 -25.05
CA GLY A 17 -0.74 -6.58 -26.44
C GLY A 17 0.26 -7.38 -27.30
N SER A 18 1.42 -7.77 -26.75
CA SER A 18 2.44 -8.61 -27.39
C SER A 18 2.49 -10.06 -26.88
N GLY A 19 1.67 -10.41 -25.88
CA GLY A 19 1.61 -11.77 -25.34
C GLY A 19 2.64 -12.08 -24.24
N GLN A 20 3.41 -11.08 -23.78
CA GLN A 20 4.44 -11.28 -22.75
C GLN A 20 3.84 -11.25 -21.34
N ARG A 21 4.18 -12.25 -20.51
CA ARG A 21 3.70 -12.36 -19.12
C ARG A 21 4.26 -11.23 -18.24
N MET A 22 3.42 -10.25 -17.88
CA MET A 22 3.75 -9.15 -16.96
C MET A 22 3.78 -9.60 -15.48
N GLN A 23 4.53 -10.66 -15.18
CA GLN A 23 4.59 -11.21 -13.83
C GLN A 23 5.93 -10.97 -13.15
N HIS A 24 7.00 -10.73 -13.90
CA HIS A 24 8.33 -10.54 -13.35
C HIS A 24 8.56 -9.06 -13.12
N THR A 25 9.12 -8.73 -11.96
CA THR A 25 9.34 -7.35 -11.52
C THR A 25 10.80 -7.08 -11.25
N TYR A 26 11.68 -8.07 -11.42
CA TYR A 26 13.12 -7.95 -11.23
C TYR A 26 13.83 -8.57 -12.42
N HIS A 27 14.81 -7.85 -12.97
CA HIS A 27 15.61 -8.30 -14.10
C HIS A 27 17.10 -8.29 -13.73
N PHE A 28 17.80 -9.39 -13.98
CA PHE A 28 19.22 -9.53 -13.65
C PHE A 28 19.95 -10.31 -14.72
N SER A 29 21.28 -10.27 -14.71
CA SER A 29 22.11 -11.06 -15.64
C SER A 29 23.08 -11.95 -14.89
N VAL A 30 23.23 -13.19 -15.35
CA VAL A 30 24.24 -14.14 -14.86
C VAL A 30 25.05 -14.57 -16.09
N ASP A 31 26.36 -14.36 -16.06
CA ASP A 31 27.25 -14.66 -17.20
C ASP A 31 26.80 -14.01 -18.53
N GLY A 32 26.24 -12.80 -18.44
CA GLY A 32 25.71 -12.07 -19.61
C GLY A 32 24.37 -12.58 -20.14
N ILE A 33 23.79 -13.60 -19.52
CA ILE A 33 22.47 -14.13 -19.87
C ILE A 33 21.41 -13.42 -19.02
N GLY A 34 20.43 -12.82 -19.70
CA GLY A 34 19.32 -12.12 -19.04
C GLY A 34 18.35 -13.10 -18.37
N HIS A 35 18.09 -12.86 -17.10
CA HIS A 35 17.12 -13.56 -16.27
C HIS A 35 16.12 -12.58 -15.67
N SER A 36 15.00 -13.11 -15.19
CA SER A 36 14.00 -12.31 -14.50
C SER A 36 13.34 -13.11 -13.38
N SER A 37 12.88 -12.41 -12.36
CA SER A 37 12.23 -12.98 -11.18
C SER A 37 11.03 -12.13 -10.77
N ARG A 38 10.10 -12.78 -10.06
CA ARG A 38 8.97 -12.12 -9.40
C ARG A 38 9.28 -12.00 -7.92
N LEU A 39 10.00 -10.95 -7.54
CA LEU A 39 10.36 -10.68 -6.14
C LEU A 39 9.28 -9.89 -5.42
N ASP A 40 8.63 -8.95 -6.10
CA ASP A 40 7.62 -8.08 -5.50
C ASP A 40 6.27 -8.80 -5.46
N ARG A 41 5.88 -9.22 -4.25
CA ARG A 41 4.64 -9.96 -3.99
C ARG A 41 3.83 -9.26 -2.91
N TRP A 42 2.54 -9.15 -3.17
CA TRP A 42 1.57 -8.76 -2.16
C TRP A 42 0.68 -9.94 -1.82
N TYR A 43 0.50 -10.15 -0.52
CA TYR A 43 -0.38 -11.18 0.02
C TYR A 43 -1.64 -10.51 0.54
N ILE A 44 -2.78 -11.07 0.18
CA ILE A 44 -4.09 -10.65 0.66
C ILE A 44 -4.69 -11.88 1.34
N SER A 45 -5.22 -11.71 2.55
CA SER A 45 -5.88 -12.83 3.22
C SER A 45 -7.12 -13.26 2.42
N GLU A 46 -7.48 -14.54 2.52
CA GLU A 46 -8.59 -15.12 1.75
C GLU A 46 -9.90 -14.30 1.92
N GLN A 47 -10.18 -13.88 3.15
CA GLN A 47 -11.34 -13.06 3.50
C GLN A 47 -11.40 -11.71 2.76
N HIS A 48 -10.24 -11.18 2.34
CA HIS A 48 -10.12 -9.90 1.65
C HIS A 48 -9.77 -10.05 0.17
N GLY A 49 -9.76 -11.27 -0.39
CA GLY A 49 -9.39 -11.50 -1.79
C GLY A 49 -10.18 -10.65 -2.79
N GLY A 50 -11.45 -10.35 -2.48
CA GLY A 50 -12.31 -9.49 -3.30
C GLY A 50 -11.99 -7.98 -3.24
N TRP A 51 -11.03 -7.56 -2.42
CA TRP A 51 -10.66 -6.15 -2.26
C TRP A 51 -9.68 -5.68 -3.34
N ALA A 52 -8.91 -6.59 -3.95
CA ALA A 52 -8.06 -6.26 -5.08
C ALA A 52 -8.91 -5.97 -6.32
N ARG A 53 -8.90 -4.70 -6.77
CA ARG A 53 -9.66 -4.28 -7.96
C ARG A 53 -8.82 -4.25 -9.22
N TYR A 54 -7.55 -3.92 -9.07
CA TYR A 54 -6.66 -3.71 -10.18
C TYR A 54 -5.22 -3.87 -9.72
N VAL A 55 -4.40 -4.55 -10.52
CA VAL A 55 -2.95 -4.66 -10.32
C VAL A 55 -2.30 -4.29 -11.64
N LYS A 56 -1.24 -3.47 -11.60
CA LYS A 56 -0.48 -3.09 -12.78
C LYS A 56 1.01 -3.04 -12.46
N VAL A 57 1.82 -3.66 -13.31
CA VAL A 57 3.27 -3.44 -13.34
C VAL A 57 3.52 -2.08 -13.98
N MET A 58 4.27 -1.24 -13.29
CA MET A 58 4.66 0.09 -13.71
C MET A 58 6.10 0.04 -14.17
N ILE A 59 6.33 0.40 -15.43
CA ILE A 59 7.68 0.49 -15.98
C ILE A 59 8.47 1.51 -15.13
N PRO A 60 9.66 1.15 -14.67
CA PRO A 60 10.39 1.92 -13.68
C PRO A 60 10.85 3.28 -14.21
N GLY A 61 11.02 4.22 -13.28
CA GLY A 61 11.83 5.41 -13.52
C GLY A 61 13.32 5.07 -13.70
N ILE A 62 14.12 6.06 -14.10
CA ILE A 62 15.47 5.92 -14.68
C ILE A 62 16.52 5.14 -13.84
N SER A 63 16.26 4.76 -12.58
CA SER A 63 17.31 4.27 -11.66
C SER A 63 16.96 3.04 -10.80
N THR A 64 16.11 2.12 -11.26
CA THR A 64 15.83 0.87 -10.51
C THR A 64 15.87 -0.36 -11.40
N ASP A 65 16.40 -1.44 -10.83
CA ASP A 65 16.44 -2.80 -11.38
C ASP A 65 15.14 -3.58 -11.11
N HIS A 66 14.16 -2.94 -10.47
CA HIS A 66 12.83 -3.46 -10.24
C HIS A 66 11.76 -2.66 -11.00
N ASP A 67 10.81 -3.33 -11.62
CA ASP A 67 9.57 -2.72 -12.06
C ASP A 67 8.70 -2.40 -10.85
N GLY A 68 8.08 -1.21 -10.86
CA GLY A 68 7.10 -0.86 -9.85
C GLY A 68 5.84 -1.74 -9.98
N VAL A 69 5.10 -1.92 -8.88
CA VAL A 69 3.77 -2.54 -8.93
C VAL A 69 2.77 -1.63 -8.23
N GLY A 70 1.64 -1.37 -8.87
CA GLY A 70 0.51 -0.64 -8.30
C GLY A 70 -0.68 -1.56 -8.06
N LEU A 71 -1.27 -1.51 -6.87
CA LEU A 71 -2.51 -2.22 -6.51
C LEU A 71 -3.56 -1.20 -6.10
N ARG A 72 -4.71 -1.28 -6.76
CA ARG A 72 -5.91 -0.60 -6.31
C ARG A 72 -6.70 -1.54 -5.42
N VAL A 73 -6.84 -1.16 -4.16
CA VAL A 73 -7.67 -1.85 -3.17
C VAL A 73 -8.99 -1.09 -3.01
N ALA A 74 -10.11 -1.79 -2.98
CA ALA A 74 -11.39 -1.23 -2.58
C ALA A 74 -12.28 -2.29 -1.94
N SER A 75 -12.71 -2.04 -0.70
CA SER A 75 -13.64 -2.94 -0.01
C SER A 75 -14.96 -3.05 -0.81
N PRO A 76 -15.43 -4.28 -1.11
CA PRO A 76 -16.68 -4.52 -1.83
C PRO A 76 -17.92 -4.00 -1.09
N HIS A 77 -17.81 -3.79 0.21
CA HIS A 77 -18.89 -3.29 1.04
C HIS A 77 -18.79 -1.79 1.31
N MET A 78 -17.72 -1.13 0.84
CA MET A 78 -17.57 0.31 0.99
C MET A 78 -18.51 1.02 0.02
N ARG A 79 -19.73 1.25 0.48
CA ARG A 79 -20.67 2.14 -0.20
C ARG A 79 -20.22 3.56 0.06
N MET A 80 -19.91 4.30 -1.00
CA MET A 80 -19.69 5.73 -0.90
C MET A 80 -21.03 6.37 -0.51
N HIS A 81 -21.19 6.70 0.77
CA HIS A 81 -22.32 7.49 1.23
C HIS A 81 -22.08 8.94 0.83
N ILE A 82 -22.57 9.31 -0.35
CA ILE A 82 -22.70 10.73 -0.70
C ILE A 82 -23.81 11.29 0.20
N LYS A 83 -23.44 11.96 1.29
CA LYS A 83 -24.41 12.71 2.09
C LYS A 83 -25.09 13.71 1.15
N ARG A 84 -26.42 13.63 1.02
CA ARG A 84 -27.20 14.70 0.38
C ARG A 84 -26.81 16.01 1.04
N ALA A 85 -26.60 17.06 0.24
CA ALA A 85 -26.31 18.39 0.75
C ALA A 85 -27.38 18.75 1.80
N GLN A 86 -26.95 18.87 3.05
CA GLN A 86 -27.86 19.19 4.14
C GLN A 86 -28.28 20.65 3.97
N LYS A 87 -29.58 20.94 4.06
CA LYS A 87 -30.07 22.32 3.99
C LYS A 87 -29.59 23.06 5.23
N VAL A 88 -28.55 23.87 5.10
CA VAL A 88 -27.99 24.66 6.19
C VAL A 88 -28.80 25.94 6.31
N TYR A 89 -29.45 26.14 7.45
CA TYR A 89 -30.08 27.41 7.80
C TYR A 89 -29.07 28.29 8.52
N PRO A 90 -28.98 29.60 8.21
CA PRO A 90 -28.10 30.50 8.95
C PRO A 90 -28.51 30.53 10.43
N VAL A 91 -27.51 30.59 11.31
CA VAL A 91 -27.72 30.76 12.74
C VAL A 91 -28.39 32.11 12.95
N ARG A 92 -29.51 32.14 13.69
CA ARG A 92 -30.17 33.40 14.05
C ARG A 92 -29.22 34.25 14.90
N SER A 93 -29.32 35.57 14.78
CA SER A 93 -28.45 36.52 15.50
C SER A 93 -28.39 36.27 17.01
N CYS A 94 -29.52 35.89 17.61
CA CYS A 94 -29.60 35.57 19.05
C CYS A 94 -28.74 34.37 19.49
N GLY A 95 -28.26 33.53 18.57
CA GLY A 95 -27.44 32.35 18.87
C GLY A 95 -26.06 32.34 18.22
N GLN A 96 -25.66 33.44 17.56
CA GLN A 96 -24.39 33.49 16.82
C GLN A 96 -23.18 33.34 17.74
N GLU A 97 -23.19 33.95 18.92
CA GLU A 97 -22.07 33.88 19.87
C GLU A 97 -21.88 32.45 20.38
N ILE A 98 -22.95 31.80 20.82
CA ILE A 98 -22.93 30.41 21.32
C ILE A 98 -22.50 29.44 20.21
N ALA A 99 -23.04 29.60 19.00
CA ALA A 99 -22.66 28.77 17.86
C ALA A 99 -21.19 28.96 17.46
N SER A 100 -20.65 30.17 17.60
CA SER A 100 -19.25 30.47 17.31
C SER A 100 -18.33 29.87 18.38
N ALA A 101 -18.67 30.01 19.65
CA ALA A 101 -17.93 29.39 20.75
C ALA A 101 -17.89 27.86 20.62
N ASN A 102 -19.04 27.23 20.31
CA ASN A 102 -19.13 25.78 20.11
C ASN A 102 -18.32 25.32 18.89
N LYS A 103 -18.31 26.08 17.79
CA LYS A 103 -17.45 25.77 16.64
C LYS A 103 -15.98 25.81 17.03
N ILE A 104 -15.54 26.85 17.73
CA ILE A 104 -14.15 26.99 18.16
C ILE A 104 -13.75 25.81 19.05
N ALA A 105 -14.57 25.47 20.04
CA ALA A 105 -14.32 24.34 20.93
C ALA A 105 -14.24 23.00 20.17
N LEU A 106 -15.20 22.74 19.28
CA LEU A 106 -15.23 21.52 18.46
C LEU A 106 -13.99 21.40 17.57
N PHE A 107 -13.60 22.49 16.90
CA PHE A 107 -12.42 22.46 16.03
C PHE A 107 -11.12 22.31 16.82
N ALA A 108 -11.01 22.89 18.02
CA ALA A 108 -9.87 22.70 18.89
C ALA A 108 -9.72 21.23 19.33
N GLU A 109 -10.83 20.59 19.72
CA GLU A 109 -10.85 19.18 20.10
C GLU A 109 -10.47 18.25 18.94
N LEU A 110 -11.09 18.44 17.77
CA LEU A 110 -10.79 17.65 16.57
C LEU A 110 -9.33 17.80 16.11
N THR A 111 -8.76 19.00 16.26
CA THR A 111 -7.35 19.24 15.93
C THR A 111 -6.43 18.46 16.88
N SER A 112 -6.73 18.49 18.18
CA SER A 112 -5.98 17.72 19.19
C SER A 112 -6.03 16.21 18.94
N GLU A 113 -7.20 15.67 18.58
CA GLU A 113 -7.36 14.25 18.25
C GLU A 113 -6.57 13.88 16.99
N LEU A 114 -6.61 14.72 15.96
CA LEU A 114 -5.86 14.51 14.72
C LEU A 114 -4.34 14.55 14.97
N ASP A 115 -3.86 15.49 15.76
CA ASP A 115 -2.44 15.58 16.12
C ASP A 115 -1.98 14.32 16.88
N GLY A 116 -2.82 13.79 17.77
CA GLY A 116 -2.57 12.52 18.45
C GLY A 116 -2.41 11.34 17.47
N LEU A 117 -3.33 11.21 16.51
CA LEU A 117 -3.28 10.17 15.48
C LEU A 117 -2.06 10.32 14.56
N VAL A 118 -1.69 11.54 14.20
CA VAL A 118 -0.48 11.81 13.38
C VAL A 118 0.78 11.40 14.13
N VAL A 119 0.88 11.69 15.43
CA VAL A 119 2.03 11.27 16.26
C VAL A 119 2.10 9.75 16.38
N GLU A 120 0.98 9.09 16.62
CA GLU A 120 0.91 7.62 16.70
C GLU A 120 1.31 6.96 15.38
N TYR A 121 0.77 7.47 14.26
CA TYR A 121 1.14 7.02 12.92
C TYR A 121 2.64 7.25 12.65
N GLY A 122 3.19 8.40 13.03
CA GLY A 122 4.61 8.69 12.91
C GLY A 122 5.50 7.70 13.68
N ARG A 123 5.09 7.31 14.90
CA ARG A 123 5.81 6.31 15.71
C ARG A 123 5.77 4.92 15.09
N THR A 124 4.59 4.47 14.66
CA THR A 124 4.42 3.15 14.01
C THR A 124 5.15 3.10 12.66
N HIS A 125 5.12 4.18 11.90
CA HIS A 125 5.89 4.30 10.66
C HIS A 125 7.40 4.24 10.91
N LYS A 126 7.92 4.95 11.92
CA LYS A 126 9.33 4.89 12.30
C LYS A 126 9.75 3.48 12.71
N ALA A 127 8.95 2.79 13.53
CA ALA A 127 9.22 1.40 13.92
C ALA A 127 9.23 0.45 12.70
N THR A 128 8.38 0.71 11.71
CA THR A 128 8.35 -0.05 10.45
C THR A 128 9.65 0.16 9.65
N ILE A 129 10.12 1.41 9.54
CA ILE A 129 11.39 1.73 8.87
C ILE A 129 12.56 1.05 9.58
N GLU A 130 12.65 1.15 10.91
CA GLU A 130 13.72 0.52 11.70
C GLU A 130 13.74 -1.00 11.52
N THR A 131 12.57 -1.63 11.49
CA THR A 131 12.44 -3.08 11.23
C THR A 131 12.91 -3.44 9.81
N ALA A 132 12.55 -2.63 8.81
CA ALA A 132 12.98 -2.85 7.43
C ALA A 132 14.51 -2.68 7.27
N SER A 133 15.10 -1.65 7.87
CA SER A 133 16.55 -1.43 7.85
C SER A 133 17.31 -2.57 8.53
N TRP A 134 16.84 -3.03 9.70
CA TRP A 134 17.42 -4.19 10.37
C TRP A 134 17.39 -5.45 9.46
N TRP A 135 16.30 -5.67 8.74
CA TRP A 135 16.20 -6.78 7.80
C TRP A 135 17.17 -6.65 6.62
N ASP A 136 17.41 -5.44 6.11
CA ASP A 136 18.41 -5.17 5.07
C ASP A 136 19.84 -5.45 5.55
N GLU A 137 20.17 -5.10 6.79
CA GLU A 137 21.46 -5.42 7.42
C GLU A 137 21.66 -6.94 7.52
N VAL A 138 20.64 -7.68 7.99
CA VAL A 138 20.69 -9.15 8.08
C VAL A 138 20.92 -9.79 6.71
N LYS A 139 20.21 -9.33 5.67
CA LYS A 139 20.41 -9.82 4.29
C LYS A 139 21.81 -9.53 3.76
N THR A 140 22.36 -8.36 4.10
CA THR A 140 23.71 -7.96 3.70
C THR A 140 24.76 -8.86 4.35
N LEU A 141 24.65 -9.10 5.67
CA LEU A 141 25.53 -10.02 6.38
C LEU A 141 25.45 -11.44 5.81
N PHE A 142 24.24 -11.94 5.55
CA PHE A 142 24.05 -13.24 4.93
C PHE A 142 24.75 -13.33 3.57
N ARG A 143 24.58 -12.33 2.69
CA ARG A 143 25.27 -12.26 1.39
C ARG A 143 26.79 -12.31 1.55
N LEU A 144 27.34 -11.49 2.45
CA LEU A 144 28.79 -11.44 2.68
C LEU A 144 29.34 -12.78 3.19
N MET A 145 28.64 -13.43 4.12
CA MET A 145 29.05 -14.73 4.65
C MET A 145 28.97 -15.84 3.60
N TYR A 146 27.93 -15.82 2.75
CA TYR A 146 27.73 -16.87 1.74
C TYR A 146 28.65 -16.70 0.53
N ILE A 147 28.97 -15.47 0.14
CA ILE A 147 29.94 -15.17 -0.93
C ILE A 147 31.38 -15.46 -0.47
N ALA A 148 31.72 -15.22 0.80
CA ALA A 148 33.05 -15.51 1.33
C ALA A 148 33.33 -17.02 1.56
N ALA A 149 32.28 -17.85 1.55
CA ALA A 149 32.36 -19.30 1.74
C ALA A 149 32.27 -20.12 0.43
N ALA A 150 32.08 -19.45 -0.70
CA ALA A 150 32.02 -20.03 -2.05
C ALA A 150 33.32 -19.72 -2.83
#